data_AF-F0X750-F1
#
_entry.id   AF-F0X750-F1
#
_cell.length_a   1.000
_cell.length_b   1.000
_cell.length_c   1.000
_cell.angle_alpha   90.00
_cell.angle_beta   90.00
_cell.angle_gamma   90.00
#
_symmetry.space_group_name_H-M   'P 1'
#
loop_
_entity.id
_entity.type
_entity.pdbx_description
1 polymer ?
#
loop_
_entity_poly.entity_id
_entity_poly.type
_entity_poly.pdbx_seq_one_letter_code
_entity_poly.pdbx_strand_id
1 'polypeptide(L)'
;MWVRDALPKAFPNTRVLLFGYDTALPNSNSFQNIHDIASSFIENLKASVLRPPAMRPLFVLAHSLGGIVFIDALVTLRIQDDEMRRKIIGAVLFGVPSRGMETEALAAIVNGQPNQVLVNDLSVNSEYLRRLQDRFSMISNDIKGIWAYETRTAPTVAVS
;
A
#
# COMPACT_ATOMS: atom_id res chain seq x y z
N MET A 1 -12.39 4.61 15.66
CA MET A 1 -12.16 3.95 14.37
C MET A 1 -12.30 2.44 14.55
N TRP A 2 -13.09 1.75 13.74
CA TRP A 2 -13.46 0.34 13.96
C TRP A 2 -12.26 -0.61 14.06
N VAL A 3 -11.18 -0.35 13.33
CA VAL A 3 -9.94 -1.15 13.37
C VAL A 3 -9.31 -1.14 14.76
N ARG A 4 -9.37 0.00 15.47
CA ARG A 4 -8.83 0.12 16.84
C ARG A 4 -9.82 -0.34 17.90
N ASP A 5 -11.11 -0.01 17.72
CA ASP A 5 -12.09 -0.08 18.81
C ASP A 5 -12.96 -1.35 18.77
N ALA A 6 -13.23 -1.89 17.57
CA ALA A 6 -14.10 -3.05 17.37
C ALA A 6 -13.31 -4.33 17.03
N LEU A 7 -12.26 -4.23 16.21
CA LEU A 7 -11.48 -5.39 15.79
C LEU A 7 -10.85 -6.16 16.97
N PRO A 8 -10.24 -5.51 17.99
CA PRO A 8 -9.68 -6.24 19.12
C PRO A 8 -10.74 -6.91 20.00
N LYS A 9 -12.01 -6.46 19.94
CA LYS A 9 -13.13 -7.09 20.65
C LYS A 9 -13.59 -8.36 19.92
N ALA A 10 -13.62 -8.32 18.59
CA ALA A 10 -13.99 -9.47 17.77
C ALA A 10 -12.88 -10.54 17.71
N PHE A 11 -11.61 -10.11 17.77
CA PHE A 11 -10.44 -10.99 17.77
C PHE A 11 -9.55 -10.70 18.99
N PRO A 12 -9.90 -11.26 20.17
CA PRO A 12 -9.06 -11.16 21.35
C PRO A 12 -7.69 -11.77 21.04
N ASN A 13 -6.60 -11.09 21.43
CA ASN A 13 -5.19 -11.40 21.12
C ASN A 13 -4.64 -10.85 19.80
N THR A 14 -5.39 -10.03 19.07
CA THR A 14 -4.84 -9.27 17.93
C THR A 14 -4.18 -7.97 18.40
N ARG A 15 -2.99 -7.69 17.86
CA ARG A 15 -2.33 -6.38 18.00
C ARG A 15 -2.53 -5.59 16.72
N VAL A 16 -3.07 -4.37 16.84
CA VAL A 16 -3.24 -3.44 15.73
C VAL A 16 -2.00 -2.56 15.63
N LEU A 17 -1.40 -2.51 14.44
CA LEU A 17 -0.29 -1.63 14.11
C LEU A 17 -0.75 -0.69 12.98
N LEU A 18 -0.34 0.57 13.07
CA LEU A 18 -0.55 1.55 12.02
C LEU A 18 0.80 1.88 11.40
N PHE A 19 0.88 1.74 10.08
CA PHE A 19 2.00 2.28 9.31
C PHE A 19 1.54 3.54 8.62
N GLY A 20 2.20 4.65 8.93
CA GLY A 20 1.99 5.95 8.29
C GLY A 20 3.21 6.32 7.47
N TYR A 21 2.98 7.09 6.41
CA TYR A 21 4.01 7.63 5.53
C TYR A 21 3.54 9.00 5.03
N ASP A 22 4.48 9.88 4.72
CA ASP A 22 4.14 11.25 4.29
C ASP A 22 3.68 11.24 2.83
N THR A 23 2.40 11.55 2.63
CA THR A 23 1.78 11.74 1.31
C THR A 23 1.18 13.12 1.16
N ALA A 24 1.65 14.12 1.92
CA ALA A 24 1.19 15.48 1.73
C ALA A 24 1.35 15.87 0.25
N LEU A 25 0.30 16.46 -0.33
CA LEU A 25 0.30 16.88 -1.73
C LEU A 25 0.79 18.33 -1.88
N PRO A 26 0.24 19.34 -1.19
CA PRO A 26 0.81 20.68 -1.22
C PRO A 26 2.02 20.80 -0.28
N ASN A 27 3.06 21.51 -0.73
CA ASN A 27 4.26 21.85 0.04
C ASN A 27 5.01 20.64 0.62
N SER A 28 4.96 19.51 -0.09
CA SER A 28 5.68 18.31 0.35
C SER A 28 7.15 18.38 -0.06
N ASN A 29 8.03 18.20 0.93
CA ASN A 29 9.46 18.01 0.68
C ASN A 29 9.81 16.53 0.48
N SER A 30 8.81 15.64 0.52
CA SER A 30 9.03 14.20 0.34
C SER A 30 9.30 13.89 -1.13
N PHE A 31 10.51 13.39 -1.39
CA PHE A 31 10.93 12.84 -2.69
C PHE A 31 10.78 11.32 -2.74
N GLN A 32 10.14 10.72 -1.73
CA GLN A 32 9.98 9.27 -1.64
C GLN A 32 9.08 8.77 -2.77
N ASN A 33 9.60 7.82 -3.55
CA ASN A 33 8.76 7.05 -4.48
C ASN A 33 8.05 5.90 -3.74
N ILE A 34 7.17 5.19 -4.44
CA ILE A 34 6.38 4.10 -3.86
C ILE A 34 7.28 2.98 -3.31
N HIS A 35 8.40 2.69 -3.98
CA HIS A 35 9.36 1.67 -3.57
C HIS A 35 10.11 2.06 -2.29
N ASP A 36 10.45 3.34 -2.10
CA ASP A 36 11.07 3.85 -0.88
C ASP A 36 10.12 3.68 0.31
N ILE A 37 8.83 3.96 0.11
CA ILE A 37 7.79 3.77 1.13
C ILE A 37 7.64 2.28 1.45
N ALA A 38 7.65 1.40 0.44
CA ALA A 38 7.58 -0.05 0.62
C ALA A 38 8.79 -0.60 1.39
N SER A 39 9.99 -0.09 1.09
CA SER A 39 11.21 -0.44 1.81
C SER A 39 11.15 0.01 3.27
N SER A 40 10.67 1.24 3.53
CA SER A 40 10.44 1.72 4.90
C SER A 40 9.41 0.86 5.65
N PHE A 41 8.33 0.44 4.98
CA PHE A 41 7.35 -0.47 5.57
C PHE A 41 8.00 -1.81 5.99
N ILE A 42 8.82 -2.41 5.13
CA ILE A 42 9.55 -3.64 5.45
C ILE A 42 10.45 -3.43 6.68
N GLU A 43 11.26 -2.38 6.70
CA GLU A 43 12.17 -2.10 7.83
C GLU A 43 11.42 -1.88 9.15
N ASN A 44 10.30 -1.18 9.11
CA ASN A 44 9.44 -1.01 10.28
C ASN A 44 8.83 -2.34 10.76
N LEU A 45 8.42 -3.23 9.84
CA LEU A 45 7.97 -4.57 10.20
C LEU A 45 9.09 -5.38 10.86
N LYS A 46 10.32 -5.32 10.32
CA LYS A 46 11.49 -5.99 10.92
C LYS A 46 11.70 -5.52 12.36
N ALA A 47 11.63 -4.21 12.58
CA ALA A 47 11.88 -3.60 13.89
C ALA A 47 10.78 -3.90 14.93
N SER A 48 9.51 -4.01 14.51
CA SER A 48 8.34 -3.99 15.41
C SER A 48 7.62 -5.33 15.60
N VAL A 49 7.72 -6.24 14.62
CA VAL A 49 6.96 -7.51 14.60
C VAL A 49 7.84 -8.72 14.91
N LEU A 50 9.14 -8.64 14.62
CA LEU A 50 10.00 -9.84 14.55
C LEU A 50 11.04 -9.96 15.66
N ARG A 51 10.88 -9.22 16.77
CA ARG A 51 11.69 -9.50 17.96
C ARG A 51 11.26 -10.85 18.56
N PRO A 52 12.18 -11.81 18.75
CA PRO A 52 11.90 -13.03 19.48
C PRO A 52 11.28 -12.72 20.85
N PRO A 53 10.32 -13.54 21.33
CA PRO A 53 9.98 -14.89 20.86
C PRO A 53 8.74 -14.95 19.93
N ALA A 54 8.16 -13.82 19.53
CA ALA A 54 6.81 -13.80 18.97
C ALA A 54 6.79 -13.67 17.43
N MET A 55 7.05 -14.77 16.71
CA MET A 55 6.73 -14.92 15.28
C MET A 55 5.21 -15.01 15.07
N ARG A 56 4.51 -13.88 15.14
CA ARG A 56 3.05 -13.84 14.94
C ARG A 56 2.69 -13.69 13.46
N PRO A 57 1.63 -14.37 12.98
CA PRO A 57 1.12 -14.14 11.64
C PRO A 57 0.64 -12.69 11.48
N LEU A 58 0.84 -12.15 10.28
CA LEU A 58 0.49 -10.78 9.88
C LEU A 58 -0.68 -10.80 8.90
N PHE A 59 -1.67 -9.97 9.18
CA PHE A 59 -2.77 -9.69 8.26
C PHE A 59 -2.79 -8.20 7.96
N VAL A 60 -2.87 -7.83 6.68
CA VAL A 60 -2.73 -6.44 6.25
C VAL A 60 -4.08 -5.86 5.81
N LEU A 61 -4.39 -4.68 6.32
CA LEU A 61 -5.47 -3.83 5.81
C LEU A 61 -4.82 -2.65 5.11
N ALA A 62 -4.97 -2.56 3.80
CA ALA A 62 -4.34 -1.52 3.01
C ALA A 62 -5.38 -0.79 2.15
N HIS A 63 -5.25 0.53 2.06
CA HIS A 63 -6.21 1.40 1.39
C HIS A 63 -5.51 2.32 0.39
N SER A 64 -6.11 2.52 -0.78
CA SER A 64 -5.60 3.40 -1.84
C SER A 64 -4.12 3.09 -2.15
N LEU A 65 -3.25 4.11 -2.14
CA LEU A 65 -1.79 3.98 -2.34
C LEU A 65 -1.15 2.93 -1.42
N GLY A 66 -1.65 2.76 -0.20
CA GLY A 66 -1.11 1.79 0.76
C GLY A 66 -1.19 0.35 0.25
N GLY A 67 -2.15 0.04 -0.64
CA GLY A 67 -2.23 -1.27 -1.27
C GLY A 67 -1.12 -1.51 -2.29
N ILE A 68 -0.69 -0.47 -3.02
CA ILE A 68 0.41 -0.55 -3.97
C ILE A 68 1.73 -0.72 -3.20
N VAL A 69 1.93 0.09 -2.15
CA VAL A 69 3.07 -0.04 -1.22
C VAL A 69 3.17 -1.45 -0.66
N PHE A 70 2.05 -2.03 -0.22
CA PHE A 70 2.02 -3.39 0.30
C PHE A 70 2.38 -4.44 -0.76
N ILE A 71 1.87 -4.30 -1.98
CA ILE A 71 2.19 -5.23 -3.08
C ILE A 71 3.68 -5.17 -3.43
N ASP A 72 4.28 -3.97 -3.52
CA ASP A 72 5.74 -3.84 -3.74
C ASP A 72 6.53 -4.45 -2.58
N ALA A 73 6.10 -4.23 -1.34
CA ALA A 73 6.72 -4.86 -0.18
C ALA A 73 6.67 -6.39 -0.24
N LEU A 74 5.55 -7.00 -0.66
CA LEU A 74 5.45 -8.46 -0.81
C LEU A 74 6.41 -9.00 -1.87
N VAL A 75 6.47 -8.36 -3.03
CA VAL A 75 7.36 -8.76 -4.12
C VAL A 75 8.82 -8.59 -3.71
N THR A 76 9.14 -7.51 -3.00
CA THR A 76 10.49 -7.25 -2.49
C THR A 76 10.88 -8.29 -1.42
N LEU A 77 9.99 -8.58 -0.47
CA LEU A 77 10.21 -9.61 0.54
C LEU A 77 10.38 -11.01 -0.06
N ARG A 78 9.67 -11.36 -1.15
CA ARG A 78 9.90 -12.65 -1.82
C ARG A 78 11.36 -12.87 -2.20
N ILE A 79 12.05 -11.81 -2.61
CA ILE A 79 13.44 -11.88 -3.09
C ILE A 79 14.42 -11.79 -1.91
N GLN A 80 14.15 -10.89 -0.96
CA GLN A 80 15.09 -10.54 0.11
C GLN A 80 14.94 -11.40 1.37
N ASP A 81 13.71 -11.79 1.72
CA ASP A 81 13.37 -12.47 2.96
C ASP A 81 12.03 -13.22 2.84
N ASP A 82 12.02 -14.35 2.14
CA ASP A 82 10.79 -15.12 1.90
C ASP A 82 10.21 -15.70 3.20
N GLU A 83 11.03 -15.87 4.25
CA GLU A 83 10.52 -16.28 5.56
C GLU A 83 9.63 -15.19 6.17
N MET A 84 10.04 -13.93 6.08
CA MET A 84 9.20 -12.80 6.46
C MET A 84 7.95 -12.70 5.59
N ARG A 85 8.08 -12.86 4.27
CA ARG A 85 6.93 -12.85 3.36
C ARG A 85 5.88 -13.88 3.79
N ARG A 86 6.31 -15.12 4.12
CA ARG A 86 5.41 -16.20 4.56
C ARG A 86 4.68 -15.92 5.87
N LYS A 87 5.14 -14.97 6.68
CA LYS A 87 4.42 -14.53 7.90
C LYS A 87 3.20 -13.69 7.55
N ILE A 88 3.13 -13.11 6.36
CA ILE A 88 1.97 -12.38 5.86
C ILE A 88 0.97 -13.39 5.30
N ILE A 89 -0.10 -13.65 6.05
CA ILE A 89 -1.07 -14.72 5.76
C ILE A 89 -2.24 -14.25 4.88
N GLY A 90 -2.40 -12.94 4.72
CA GLY A 90 -3.46 -12.39 3.89
C GLY A 90 -3.57 -10.87 3.97
N ALA A 91 -4.40 -10.31 3.09
CA ALA A 91 -4.68 -8.89 3.06
C ALA A 91 -6.09 -8.57 2.56
N VAL A 92 -6.63 -7.44 3.03
CA VAL A 92 -7.77 -6.74 2.42
C VAL A 92 -7.29 -5.42 1.84
N LEU A 93 -7.62 -5.21 0.57
CA LEU A 93 -7.14 -4.13 -0.27
C LEU A 93 -8.33 -3.25 -0.69
N PHE A 94 -8.40 -2.04 -0.15
CA PHE A 94 -9.52 -1.11 -0.34
C PHE A 94 -9.18 -0.02 -1.36
N GLY A 95 -9.93 0.05 -2.47
CA GLY A 95 -9.83 1.14 -3.45
C GLY A 95 -8.42 1.34 -4.01
N VAL A 96 -7.65 0.27 -4.15
CA VAL A 96 -6.25 0.33 -4.58
C VAL A 96 -6.22 0.62 -6.09
N PRO A 97 -5.58 1.71 -6.55
CA PRO A 97 -5.49 2.04 -7.97
C PRO A 97 -4.41 1.19 -8.64
N SER A 98 -4.50 -0.15 -8.53
CA SER A 98 -3.48 -1.06 -9.03
C SER A 98 -3.25 -0.90 -10.53
N ARG A 99 -4.29 -0.51 -11.30
CA ARG A 99 -4.25 -0.23 -12.73
C ARG A 99 -4.05 1.25 -13.07
N GLY A 100 -3.61 2.03 -12.08
CA GLY A 100 -3.54 3.48 -12.15
C GLY A 100 -4.90 4.15 -11.96
N MET A 101 -4.86 5.48 -11.95
CA MET A 101 -6.01 6.38 -11.84
C MET A 101 -5.77 7.64 -12.66
N GLU A 102 -6.82 8.42 -12.88
CA GLU A 102 -6.73 9.77 -13.43
C GLU A 102 -5.94 10.65 -12.44
N THR A 103 -4.86 11.27 -12.92
CA THR A 103 -3.94 12.03 -12.07
C THR A 103 -3.83 13.50 -12.47
N GLU A 104 -4.59 13.99 -13.45
CA GLU A 104 -4.52 15.36 -13.98
C GLU A 104 -4.70 16.40 -12.87
N ALA A 105 -5.72 16.22 -12.04
CA ALA A 105 -5.99 17.12 -10.91
C ALA A 105 -4.87 17.08 -9.86
N LEU A 106 -4.29 15.90 -9.62
CA LEU A 106 -3.16 15.74 -8.68
C LEU A 106 -1.90 16.37 -9.27
N ALA A 107 -1.61 16.12 -10.54
CA ALA A 107 -0.47 16.65 -11.26
C ALA A 107 -0.48 18.19 -11.30
N ALA A 108 -1.66 18.81 -11.43
CA ALA A 108 -1.80 20.27 -11.33
C ALA A 108 -1.40 20.80 -9.94
N ILE A 109 -1.68 20.05 -8.86
CA ILE A 109 -1.34 20.42 -7.49
C ILE A 109 0.17 20.25 -7.24
N VAL A 110 0.77 19.17 -7.74
CA VAL A 110 2.17 18.81 -7.47
C VAL A 110 3.16 19.29 -8.54
N ASN A 111 2.72 20.09 -9.52
CA ASN A 111 3.55 20.51 -10.63
C ASN A 111 4.85 21.19 -10.16
N GLY A 112 5.99 20.56 -10.46
CA GLY A 112 7.32 21.03 -10.05
C GLY A 112 7.72 20.70 -8.60
N GLN A 113 6.88 19.98 -7.85
CA GLN A 113 7.19 19.53 -6.48
C GLN A 113 7.91 18.17 -6.46
N PRO A 114 8.69 17.87 -5.41
CA PRO A 114 9.42 16.60 -5.28
C PRO A 114 8.56 15.33 -5.35
N ASN A 115 7.29 15.41 -4.91
CA ASN A 115 6.34 14.29 -4.90
C ASN A 115 5.67 14.03 -6.26
N GLN A 116 6.05 14.75 -7.32
CA GLN A 116 5.53 14.54 -8.68
C GLN A 116 5.73 13.10 -9.19
N VAL A 117 6.86 12.47 -8.82
CA VAL A 117 7.16 11.08 -9.22
C VAL A 117 6.09 10.13 -8.70
N LEU A 118 5.68 10.28 -7.44
CA LEU A 118 4.65 9.45 -6.83
C LEU A 118 3.30 9.59 -7.55
N VAL A 119 2.94 10.81 -7.98
CA VAL A 119 1.72 11.04 -8.77
C VAL A 119 1.84 10.43 -10.17
N ASN A 120 3.00 10.53 -10.81
CA ASN A 120 3.23 9.91 -12.13
C ASN A 120 3.15 8.38 -12.05
N ASP A 121 3.69 7.79 -10.98
CA ASP A 121 3.63 6.35 -10.74
C ASP A 121 2.19 5.86 -10.51
N LEU A 122 1.24 6.74 -10.15
CA LEU A 122 -0.18 6.39 -10.00
C LEU A 122 -1.00 6.55 -11.28
N SER A 123 -0.42 7.07 -12.36
CA SER A 123 -1.14 7.28 -13.62
C SER A 123 -1.56 5.96 -14.28
N VAL A 124 -2.63 6.00 -15.09
CA VAL A 124 -3.14 4.84 -15.85
C VAL A 124 -2.07 4.17 -16.72
N ASN A 125 -1.11 4.94 -17.23
CA ASN A 125 -0.03 4.46 -18.09
C ASN A 125 1.31 4.28 -17.35
N SER A 126 1.25 4.09 -16.03
CA SER A 126 2.43 3.92 -15.19
C SER A 126 3.17 2.61 -15.51
N GLU A 127 4.38 2.76 -16.05
CA GLU A 127 5.34 1.66 -16.23
C GLU A 127 5.69 0.97 -14.91
N TYR A 128 5.74 1.74 -13.82
CA TYR A 128 5.98 1.19 -12.49
C TYR A 128 4.86 0.23 -12.08
N LEU A 129 3.58 0.63 -12.20
CA LEU A 129 2.45 -0.22 -11.85
C LEU A 129 2.37 -1.46 -12.73
N ARG A 130 2.62 -1.32 -14.03
CA ARG A 130 2.65 -2.45 -14.97
C ARG A 130 3.68 -3.50 -14.53
N ARG A 131 4.92 -3.08 -14.30
CA ARG A 131 5.99 -3.99 -13.83
C ARG A 131 5.70 -4.58 -12.46
N LEU A 132 5.09 -3.80 -11.57
CA LEU A 132 4.72 -4.29 -10.25
C LEU A 132 3.65 -5.37 -10.33
N GLN A 133 2.63 -5.20 -11.19
CA GLN A 133 1.62 -6.22 -11.45
C GLN A 133 2.24 -7.49 -12.05
N ASP A 134 3.14 -7.34 -13.04
CA ASP A 134 3.82 -8.47 -13.67
C ASP A 134 4.57 -9.30 -12.61
N ARG A 135 5.34 -8.65 -11.73
CA ARG A 135 6.06 -9.31 -10.64
C ARG A 135 5.13 -9.91 -9.60
N PHE A 136 4.05 -9.20 -9.24
CA PHE A 136 3.09 -9.71 -8.27
C PHE A 136 2.34 -10.93 -8.79
N SER A 137 2.04 -10.99 -10.10
CA SER A 137 1.35 -12.13 -10.71
C SER A 137 2.07 -13.46 -10.45
N MET A 138 3.40 -13.44 -10.41
CA MET A 138 4.25 -14.60 -10.15
C MET A 138 4.13 -15.15 -8.73
N ILE A 139 3.67 -14.34 -7.77
CA ILE A 139 3.54 -14.70 -6.35
C ILE A 139 2.11 -14.58 -5.81
N SER A 140 1.17 -14.19 -6.66
CA SER A 140 -0.20 -13.86 -6.28
C SER A 140 -0.93 -15.01 -5.58
N ASN A 141 -0.63 -16.26 -5.97
CA ASN A 141 -1.19 -17.47 -5.35
C ASN A 141 -0.65 -17.77 -3.95
N ASP A 142 0.45 -17.13 -3.54
CA ASP A 142 1.08 -17.36 -2.23
C ASP A 142 0.43 -16.54 -1.11
N ILE A 143 -0.54 -15.69 -1.42
CA ILE A 143 -1.26 -14.85 -0.44
C ILE A 143 -2.76 -14.84 -0.72
N LYS A 144 -3.56 -14.90 0.34
CA LYS A 144 -5.00 -14.66 0.25
C LYS A 144 -5.26 -13.15 0.24
N GLY A 145 -5.54 -12.59 -0.94
CA GLY A 145 -5.93 -11.18 -1.11
C GLY A 145 -7.43 -11.03 -1.37
N ILE A 146 -8.05 -10.04 -0.73
CA ILE A 146 -9.44 -9.61 -0.99
C ILE A 146 -9.39 -8.16 -1.46
N TRP A 147 -9.93 -7.87 -2.65
CA TRP A 147 -10.03 -6.52 -3.19
C TRP A 147 -11.46 -6.00 -3.00
N ALA A 148 -11.61 -4.87 -2.33
CA ALA A 148 -12.85 -4.15 -2.16
C ALA A 148 -12.70 -2.78 -2.82
N TYR A 149 -13.51 -2.48 -3.84
CA TYR A 149 -13.44 -1.22 -4.58
C TYR A 149 -14.85 -0.73 -4.94
N GLU A 150 -14.97 0.57 -5.14
CA GLU A 150 -16.22 1.18 -5.56
C GLU A 150 -16.49 0.87 -7.04
N THR A 151 -17.70 0.43 -7.35
CA THR A 151 -18.15 0.11 -8.72
C THR A 151 -19.01 1.22 -9.33
N ARG A 152 -19.26 2.29 -8.56
CA ARG A 152 -20.04 3.45 -9.00
C ARG A 152 -19.10 4.59 -9.34
N THR A 153 -19.44 5.33 -10.40
CA THR A 153 -18.73 6.57 -10.72
C THR A 153 -19.07 7.63 -9.68
N ALA A 154 -18.05 8.25 -9.09
CA ALA A 154 -18.26 9.42 -8.27
C ALA A 154 -18.93 10.51 -9.13
N PRO A 155 -19.96 11.22 -8.62
CA PRO A 155 -20.55 12.33 -9.36
C PRO A 155 -19.45 13.37 -9.62
N THR A 156 -19.07 13.54 -10.89
CA THR A 156 -18.09 14.54 -11.29
C THR A 156 -18.68 15.90 -10.96
N VAL A 157 -18.02 16.66 -10.10
CA VAL A 157 -18.40 18.05 -9.83
C VAL A 157 -18.16 18.81 -11.13
N ALA A 158 -19.22 19.12 -11.86
CA ALA A 158 -19.16 20.07 -12.96
C ALA A 158 -18.89 21.44 -12.34
N VAL A 159 -17.66 21.93 -12.50
CA VAL A 159 -17.36 23.33 -12.25
C VAL A 159 -18.08 24.11 -13.36
N SER A 160 -19.07 24.90 -12.96
CA SER A 160 -19.79 25.85 -13.83
C SER A 160 -19.18 27.23 -13.71
#